data_AF-A0AA42RBX5-F1
#
_entry.id   AF-A0AA42RBX5-F1
#
_cell.length_a   1.000
_cell.length_b   1.000
_cell.length_c   1.000
_cell.angle_alpha   90.00
_cell.angle_beta   90.00
_cell.angle_gamma   90.00
#
_symmetry.space_group_name_H-M   'P 1'
#
loop_
_entity.id
_entity.type
_entity.pdbx_description
1 polymer ?
#
loop_
_entity_poly.entity_id
_entity_poly.type
_entity_poly.pdbx_seq_one_letter_code
_entity_poly.pdbx_strand_id
1 'polypeptide(L)'
;MPSVPQPLSSWPEHLQASWLRCAHQTSASLWHPPHCARGQTLESLRQRKRDLLTTGEMALEDLYEFMEGRPCALLLTDESGCLLARTGHPDTLQALAALGFGPGAFFSEGRIGTNAVNLAALEGVPLCVSGPQHFNQRLHPWHCCASPVYNSTGRQVAIVALICRVEEAAPGDLALTVSAGRELANLLQMERLMQESQHHLSELYALLDGMEDGVLAWDPQGRLRYLNALAASRLQLDPAVCLGQPLDHHLLMPQRLRLAIAEMTPLSHVEVTLERRETRGEAFIDALVSLKPLPGPDGVSFIVLLHPTDRLRAIHQLRQTVPELSALVGESSAMRKLLRHARQAARGQGPVLLRGEEEVGKAQLAEAIHFGSERAAGPLVIFNCQAWPRERMALELMGSDEAGQERAGKFELAHGGTLVLEQVECLPAPMQAALLQLLKTGRIQRFDSARILPLRVRIIATSSAPLEQRVQEGGFGRQLLYALQGCELWLPSLRERSADLPGLIRQHLAVQGGGPGRQFTPDALDCLLIYPWPGNLGELRSAIEYAQLHCSEAQIPPRALPAAIRQGHCLLADEVVGQPLLTLAELEHQAILRAARASNGQVSQMARQLGISRTTLWRRLKLLDIDPADYHH
;
A
#
# COMPACT_ATOMS: atom_id res chain seq x y z
N MET A 1 47.03 -66.08 37.90
CA MET A 1 46.20 -64.90 37.57
C MET A 1 45.59 -64.39 38.86
N PRO A 2 45.84 -63.14 39.29
CA PRO A 2 45.16 -62.62 40.47
C PRO A 2 43.66 -62.57 40.18
N SER A 3 42.87 -63.13 41.10
CA SER A 3 41.41 -63.22 41.04
C SER A 3 40.82 -61.83 40.82
N VAL A 4 40.20 -61.62 39.66
CA VAL A 4 39.38 -60.42 39.41
C VAL A 4 38.27 -60.43 40.49
N PRO A 5 38.09 -59.34 41.26
CA PRO A 5 36.97 -59.26 42.18
C PRO A 5 35.69 -59.43 41.38
N GLN A 6 34.89 -60.44 41.73
CA GLN A 6 33.61 -60.66 41.05
C GLN A 6 32.60 -59.60 41.51
N PRO A 7 31.79 -59.05 40.59
CA PRO A 7 30.74 -58.12 40.97
C PRO A 7 29.79 -58.80 41.96
N LEU A 8 29.41 -58.09 43.02
CA LEU A 8 28.47 -58.61 44.01
C LEU A 8 27.08 -58.75 43.35
N SER A 9 26.40 -59.87 43.57
CA SER A 9 25.05 -60.14 43.03
C SER A 9 23.98 -59.14 43.50
N SER A 10 24.29 -58.32 44.52
CA SER A 10 23.44 -57.25 45.05
C SER A 10 23.55 -55.92 44.30
N TRP A 11 24.47 -55.78 43.33
CA TRP A 11 24.62 -54.54 42.57
C TRP A 11 23.63 -54.43 41.41
N PRO A 12 23.26 -53.21 40.99
CA PRO A 12 22.42 -53.01 39.80
C PRO A 12 23.04 -53.62 38.53
N GLU A 13 22.21 -54.10 37.61
CA GLU A 13 22.64 -54.79 36.38
C GLU A 13 23.62 -53.95 35.54
N HIS A 14 23.37 -52.65 35.37
CA HIS A 14 24.25 -51.73 34.62
C HIS A 14 25.67 -51.68 35.21
N LEU A 15 25.79 -51.76 36.54
CA LEU A 15 27.06 -51.71 37.24
C LEU A 15 27.82 -53.03 37.10
N GLN A 16 27.11 -54.16 37.19
CA GLN A 16 27.70 -55.49 36.92
C GLN A 16 28.19 -55.59 35.46
N ALA A 17 27.39 -55.13 34.50
CA ALA A 17 27.75 -55.11 33.10
C ALA A 17 29.00 -54.25 32.84
N SER A 18 29.09 -53.07 33.49
CA SER A 18 30.28 -52.23 33.43
C SER A 18 31.51 -52.93 33.99
N TRP A 19 31.39 -53.57 35.16
CA TRP A 19 32.50 -54.32 35.76
C TRP A 19 33.05 -55.41 34.84
N LEU A 20 32.17 -56.14 34.15
CA LEU A 20 32.55 -57.15 33.17
C LEU A 20 33.28 -56.55 31.98
N ARG A 21 32.79 -55.42 31.43
CA ARG A 21 33.50 -54.70 30.35
C ARG A 21 34.88 -54.24 30.79
N CYS A 22 34.99 -53.67 31.99
CA CYS A 22 36.25 -53.22 32.57
C CYS A 22 37.25 -54.36 32.75
N ALA A 23 36.81 -55.54 33.20
CA ALA A 23 37.67 -56.71 33.36
C ALA A 23 38.35 -57.17 32.07
N HIS A 24 37.75 -56.88 30.92
CA HIS A 24 38.32 -57.16 29.60
C HIS A 24 39.22 -56.03 29.06
N GLN A 25 39.11 -54.80 29.58
CA GLN A 25 39.72 -53.61 28.99
C GLN A 25 40.83 -52.98 29.85
N THR A 26 40.79 -53.15 31.17
CA THR A 26 41.72 -52.50 32.11
C THR A 26 42.03 -53.38 33.33
N SER A 27 42.95 -52.91 34.18
CA SER A 27 43.38 -53.59 35.41
C SER A 27 42.71 -52.99 36.66
N ALA A 28 42.26 -53.85 37.56
CA ALA A 28 41.68 -53.44 38.84
C ALA A 28 42.75 -52.91 39.82
N SER A 29 44.00 -53.37 39.72
CA SER A 29 45.07 -53.04 40.68
C SER A 29 46.08 -52.02 40.14
N LEU A 30 46.25 -51.95 38.82
CA LEU A 30 47.22 -51.04 38.21
C LEU A 30 46.54 -49.73 37.82
N TRP A 31 47.07 -48.60 38.29
CA TRP A 31 46.51 -47.27 37.98
C TRP A 31 47.13 -46.69 36.70
N HIS A 32 46.27 -46.35 35.75
CA HIS A 32 46.63 -45.51 34.61
C HIS A 32 45.87 -44.19 34.71
N PRO A 33 46.55 -43.04 34.73
CA PRO A 33 45.88 -41.74 34.69
C PRO A 33 44.95 -41.63 33.48
N PRO A 34 43.83 -40.90 33.59
CA PRO A 34 42.89 -40.71 32.49
C PRO A 34 43.58 -40.09 31.28
N HIS A 35 43.04 -40.36 30.09
CA HIS A 35 43.47 -39.64 28.89
C HIS A 35 43.05 -38.18 29.02
N CYS A 36 43.91 -37.24 28.60
CA CYS A 36 43.62 -35.82 28.67
C CYS A 36 43.75 -35.17 27.30
N ALA A 37 42.72 -34.45 26.84
CA ALA A 37 42.87 -33.47 25.78
C ALA A 37 43.79 -32.33 26.26
N ARG A 38 44.70 -31.88 25.39
CA ARG A 38 45.68 -30.82 25.71
C ARG A 38 45.85 -29.86 24.53
N GLY A 39 46.31 -28.64 24.82
CA GLY A 39 46.56 -27.60 23.81
C GLY A 39 45.32 -27.33 22.94
N GLN A 40 45.54 -27.25 21.62
CA GLN A 40 44.50 -26.92 20.64
C GLN A 40 43.28 -27.84 20.70
N THR A 41 43.44 -29.12 21.04
CA THR A 41 42.31 -30.06 21.13
C THR A 41 41.37 -29.66 22.27
N LEU A 42 41.92 -29.31 23.44
CA LEU A 42 41.11 -28.86 24.58
C LEU A 42 40.50 -27.48 24.31
N GLU A 43 41.26 -26.56 23.73
CA GLU A 43 40.75 -25.24 23.33
C GLU A 43 39.59 -25.35 22.35
N SER A 44 39.69 -26.23 21.34
CA SER A 44 38.60 -26.46 20.39
C SER A 44 37.36 -27.05 21.07
N LEU A 45 37.52 -27.96 22.03
CA LEU A 45 36.39 -28.51 22.79
C LEU A 45 35.71 -27.43 23.63
N ARG A 46 36.48 -26.63 24.36
CA ARG A 46 35.97 -25.51 25.17
C ARG A 46 35.27 -24.46 24.30
N GLN A 47 35.82 -24.14 23.13
CA GLN A 47 35.20 -23.18 22.21
C GLN A 47 33.87 -23.68 21.66
N ARG A 48 33.78 -24.97 21.29
CA ARG A 48 32.51 -25.57 20.82
C ARG A 48 31.45 -25.66 21.92
N LYS A 49 31.88 -25.68 23.18
CA LYS A 49 31.02 -25.80 24.37
C LYS A 49 31.01 -24.52 25.21
N ARG A 50 31.22 -23.37 24.56
CA ARG A 50 31.37 -22.08 25.26
C ARG A 50 30.12 -21.71 26.07
N ASP A 51 28.94 -21.86 25.49
CA ASP A 51 27.68 -21.51 26.16
C ASP A 51 27.44 -22.41 27.38
N LEU A 52 27.67 -23.72 27.20
CA LEU A 52 27.64 -24.71 28.28
C LEU A 52 28.61 -24.37 29.41
N LEU A 53 29.84 -23.96 29.07
CA LEU A 53 30.86 -23.60 30.04
C LEU A 53 30.51 -22.34 30.81
N THR A 54 30.08 -21.29 30.12
CA THR A 54 29.80 -19.99 30.74
C THR A 54 28.65 -20.11 31.74
N THR A 55 27.57 -20.77 31.33
CA THR A 55 26.38 -20.98 32.16
C THR A 55 26.60 -22.04 33.23
N GLY A 56 27.38 -23.09 32.92
CA GLY A 56 27.64 -24.18 33.85
C GLY A 56 28.69 -23.92 34.90
N GLU A 57 29.74 -23.15 34.61
CA GLU A 57 30.69 -22.71 35.64
C GLU A 57 29.97 -21.89 36.72
N MET A 58 29.13 -20.93 36.31
CA MET A 58 28.31 -20.12 37.23
C MET A 58 27.39 -20.99 38.10
N ALA A 59 26.61 -21.88 37.50
CA ALA A 59 25.68 -22.73 38.23
C ALA A 59 26.38 -23.68 39.21
N LEU A 60 27.58 -24.19 38.87
CA LEU A 60 28.34 -25.03 39.79
C LEU A 60 28.95 -24.23 40.94
N GLU A 61 29.41 -23.00 40.69
CA GLU A 61 29.94 -22.11 41.73
C GLU A 61 28.86 -21.75 42.75
N ASP A 62 27.67 -21.34 42.29
CA ASP A 62 26.52 -21.04 43.14
C ASP A 62 26.11 -22.26 43.99
N LEU A 63 26.08 -23.45 43.39
CA LEU A 63 25.77 -24.68 44.10
C LEU A 63 26.82 -25.02 45.15
N TYR A 64 28.11 -24.85 44.84
CA TYR A 64 29.17 -25.12 45.80
C TYR A 64 29.15 -24.13 46.98
N GLU A 65 28.83 -22.86 46.73
CA GLU A 65 28.66 -21.86 47.78
C GLU A 65 27.51 -22.25 48.73
N PHE A 66 26.39 -22.74 48.19
CA PHE A 66 25.28 -23.27 48.98
C PHE A 66 25.65 -24.50 49.85
N MET A 67 26.69 -25.24 49.47
CA MET A 67 27.19 -26.41 50.21
C MET A 67 28.15 -26.05 51.35
N GLU A 68 28.31 -24.76 51.67
CA GLU A 68 29.05 -24.24 52.83
C GLU A 68 30.48 -24.80 52.98
N GLY A 69 31.18 -25.01 51.85
CA GLY A 69 32.57 -25.47 51.86
C GLY A 69 32.76 -26.96 52.18
N ARG A 70 31.71 -27.79 52.02
CA ARG A 70 31.80 -29.24 52.13
C ARG A 70 32.98 -29.79 51.29
N PRO A 71 33.73 -30.81 51.77
CA PRO A 71 34.90 -31.38 51.09
C PRO A 71 34.55 -32.23 49.84
N CYS A 72 33.89 -31.62 48.86
CA CYS A 72 33.49 -32.21 47.59
C CYS A 72 34.00 -31.39 46.39
N ALA A 73 33.99 -31.99 45.21
CA ALA A 73 34.23 -31.35 43.94
C ALA A 73 33.01 -31.54 43.03
N LEU A 74 32.56 -30.46 42.41
CA LEU A 74 31.56 -30.44 41.36
C LEU A 74 32.27 -30.34 40.02
N LEU A 75 31.86 -31.20 39.08
CA LEU A 75 32.47 -31.33 37.76
C LEU A 75 31.42 -31.13 36.68
N LEU A 76 31.82 -30.46 35.61
CA LEU A 76 31.07 -30.36 34.37
C LEU A 76 31.86 -31.01 33.25
N THR A 77 31.27 -32.01 32.60
CA THR A 77 31.84 -32.65 31.42
C THR A 77 30.98 -32.41 30.19
N ASP A 78 31.58 -32.59 29.02
CA ASP A 78 30.79 -32.78 27.79
C ASP A 78 30.07 -34.15 27.78
N GLU A 79 29.30 -34.41 26.73
CA GLU A 79 28.58 -35.67 26.52
C GLU A 79 29.49 -36.90 26.38
N SER A 80 30.78 -36.70 26.09
CA SER A 80 31.77 -37.77 25.97
C SER A 80 32.49 -38.10 27.28
N GLY A 81 32.22 -37.33 28.34
CA GLY A 81 32.88 -37.44 29.63
C GLY A 81 34.23 -36.72 29.70
N CYS A 82 34.49 -35.74 28.82
CA CYS A 82 35.66 -34.86 28.93
C CYS A 82 35.41 -33.77 29.97
N LEU A 83 36.25 -33.69 31.00
CA LEU A 83 36.16 -32.67 32.04
C LEU A 83 36.44 -31.29 31.47
N LEU A 84 35.43 -30.41 31.46
CA LEU A 84 35.54 -29.05 30.92
C LEU A 84 35.76 -28.02 32.03
N ALA A 85 34.99 -28.14 33.12
CA ALA A 85 35.05 -27.24 34.26
C ALA A 85 34.91 -27.99 35.58
N ARG A 86 35.40 -27.38 36.66
CA ARG A 86 35.34 -27.93 38.01
C ARG A 86 35.39 -26.81 39.05
N THR A 87 34.66 -27.00 40.13
CA THR A 87 34.72 -26.14 41.33
C THR A 87 34.57 -27.02 42.57
N GLY A 88 34.97 -26.54 43.74
CA GLY A 88 34.86 -27.30 44.97
C GLY A 88 36.02 -27.09 45.94
N HIS A 89 36.09 -27.96 46.95
CA HIS A 89 37.05 -27.84 48.03
C HIS A 89 38.50 -28.00 47.52
N PRO A 90 39.44 -27.10 47.89
CA PRO A 90 40.80 -27.10 47.37
C PRO A 90 41.52 -28.44 47.52
N ASP A 91 41.43 -29.08 48.69
CA ASP A 91 42.09 -30.36 48.96
C ASP A 91 41.50 -31.50 48.12
N THR A 92 40.19 -31.49 47.90
CA THR A 92 39.49 -32.49 47.08
C THR A 92 39.91 -32.33 45.61
N LEU A 93 39.95 -31.09 45.11
CA LEU A 93 40.42 -30.78 43.76
C LEU A 93 41.89 -31.17 43.55
N GLN A 94 42.75 -30.93 44.55
CA GLN A 94 44.17 -31.31 44.49
C GLN A 94 44.34 -32.84 44.49
N ALA A 95 43.59 -33.55 45.33
CA ALA A 95 43.60 -35.00 45.37
C ALA A 95 43.10 -35.63 44.06
N LEU A 96 42.07 -35.06 43.43
CA LEU A 96 41.60 -35.47 42.10
C LEU A 96 42.64 -35.17 41.01
N ALA A 97 43.29 -34.01 41.07
CA ALA A 97 44.37 -33.67 40.14
C ALA A 97 45.56 -34.63 40.24
N ALA A 98 45.91 -35.09 41.45
CA ALA A 98 46.97 -36.09 41.67
C ALA A 98 46.66 -37.47 41.05
N LEU A 99 45.36 -37.79 40.87
CA LEU A 99 44.93 -38.97 40.11
C LEU A 99 44.94 -38.72 38.59
N GLY A 100 45.01 -37.47 38.16
CA GLY A 100 45.01 -37.06 36.74
C GLY A 100 43.68 -36.47 36.27
N PHE A 101 42.70 -36.26 37.16
CA PHE A 101 41.43 -35.61 36.84
C PHE A 101 41.58 -34.08 36.79
N GLY A 102 42.36 -33.59 35.82
CA GLY A 102 42.47 -32.18 35.46
C GLY A 102 41.57 -31.78 34.29
N PRO A 103 41.47 -30.47 33.96
CA PRO A 103 40.80 -30.01 32.74
C PRO A 103 41.26 -30.81 31.51
N GLY A 104 40.30 -31.28 30.72
CA GLY A 104 40.51 -32.14 29.55
C GLY A 104 40.57 -33.64 29.85
N ALA A 105 40.50 -34.09 31.11
CA ALA A 105 40.52 -35.51 31.45
C ALA A 105 39.22 -36.23 31.05
N PHE A 106 39.34 -37.40 30.43
CA PHE A 106 38.22 -38.23 30.02
C PHE A 106 37.92 -39.32 31.06
N PHE A 107 36.68 -39.34 31.52
CA PHE A 107 36.12 -40.41 32.35
C PHE A 107 35.78 -41.63 31.50
N SER A 108 36.81 -42.37 31.07
CA SER A 108 36.67 -43.51 30.15
C SER A 108 36.69 -44.85 30.90
N GLU A 109 35.62 -45.63 30.72
CA GLU A 109 35.50 -46.96 31.32
C GLU A 109 36.70 -47.87 30.98
N GLY A 110 37.10 -47.93 29.71
CA GLY A 110 38.22 -48.77 29.26
C GLY A 110 39.61 -48.36 29.74
N ARG A 111 39.75 -47.25 30.48
CA ARG A 111 41.04 -46.79 31.01
C ARG A 111 41.06 -46.72 32.52
N ILE A 112 40.13 -45.99 33.12
CA ILE A 112 40.06 -45.79 34.58
C ILE A 112 39.13 -46.77 35.30
N GLY A 113 38.36 -47.57 34.54
CA GLY A 113 37.39 -48.54 35.07
C GLY A 113 36.01 -47.93 35.33
N THR A 114 35.13 -48.73 35.94
CA THR A 114 33.75 -48.35 36.29
C THR A 114 33.72 -47.04 37.08
N ASN A 115 33.01 -46.04 36.53
CA ASN A 115 32.88 -44.71 37.11
C ASN A 115 31.50 -44.11 36.78
N ALA A 116 31.01 -43.23 37.65
CA ALA A 116 29.64 -42.73 37.55
C ALA A 116 29.42 -41.83 36.33
N VAL A 117 30.39 -40.98 35.98
CA VAL A 117 30.28 -40.07 34.81
C VAL A 117 30.04 -40.86 33.53
N ASN A 118 30.85 -41.88 33.26
CA ASN A 118 30.70 -42.71 32.07
C ASN A 118 29.40 -43.52 32.08
N LEU A 119 29.08 -44.15 33.21
CA LEU A 119 27.86 -44.95 33.33
C LEU A 119 26.60 -44.11 33.17
N ALA A 120 26.55 -42.92 33.77
CA ALA A 120 25.42 -42.00 33.62
C ALA A 120 25.24 -41.54 32.16
N ALA A 121 26.34 -41.37 31.42
CA ALA A 121 26.30 -41.07 29.99
C ALA A 121 25.77 -42.23 29.14
N LEU A 122 26.18 -43.46 29.45
CA LEU A 122 25.80 -44.65 28.68
C LEU A 122 24.36 -45.09 28.96
N GLU A 123 23.97 -45.12 30.23
CA GLU A 123 22.64 -45.57 30.65
C GLU A 123 21.57 -44.46 30.50
N GLY A 124 22.00 -43.20 30.37
CA GLY A 124 21.11 -42.05 30.25
C GLY A 124 20.34 -41.72 31.53
N VAL A 125 20.74 -42.28 32.67
CA VAL A 125 20.08 -42.05 33.97
C VAL A 125 21.08 -41.58 35.03
N PRO A 126 20.66 -40.74 35.99
CA PRO A 126 21.50 -40.37 37.12
C PRO A 126 21.80 -41.57 38.01
N LEU A 127 23.05 -41.70 38.45
CA LEU A 127 23.49 -42.80 39.31
C LEU A 127 24.73 -42.41 40.12
N CYS A 128 25.07 -43.26 41.09
CA CYS A 128 26.31 -43.13 41.85
C CYS A 128 27.14 -44.42 41.79
N VAL A 129 28.45 -44.25 41.85
CA VAL A 129 29.44 -45.30 42.03
C VAL A 129 30.26 -44.92 43.25
N SER A 130 30.34 -45.82 44.22
CA SER A 130 30.97 -45.58 45.51
C SER A 130 31.87 -46.72 45.92
N GLY A 131 33.08 -46.39 46.37
CA GLY A 131 33.96 -47.35 47.00
C GLY A 131 34.32 -48.54 46.11
N PRO A 132 34.16 -49.79 46.58
CA PRO A 132 34.43 -50.99 45.79
C PRO A 132 33.53 -51.16 44.56
N GLN A 133 32.57 -50.28 44.31
CA GLN A 133 31.83 -50.26 43.04
C GLN A 133 32.67 -49.66 41.90
N HIS A 134 33.75 -48.94 42.20
CA HIS A 134 34.74 -48.59 41.19
C HIS A 134 35.60 -49.79 40.85
N PHE A 135 35.76 -50.11 39.56
CA PHE A 135 36.56 -51.27 39.15
C PHE A 135 38.04 -51.16 39.57
N ASN A 136 38.60 -49.96 39.50
CA ASN A 136 39.99 -49.71 39.89
C ASN A 136 40.09 -49.40 41.39
N GLN A 137 40.93 -50.16 42.10
CA GLN A 137 41.16 -50.03 43.54
C GLN A 137 41.64 -48.65 43.97
N ARG A 138 42.31 -47.91 43.07
CA ARG A 138 42.74 -46.54 43.35
C ARG A 138 41.58 -45.56 43.55
N LEU A 139 40.39 -45.89 43.03
CA LEU A 139 39.17 -45.11 43.14
C LEU A 139 38.29 -45.54 44.33
N HIS A 140 38.62 -46.61 45.05
CA HIS A 140 37.85 -47.06 46.23
C HIS A 140 37.71 -46.03 47.37
N PRO A 141 38.60 -45.05 47.56
CA PRO A 141 38.37 -44.00 48.55
C PRO A 141 37.32 -42.96 48.14
N TRP A 142 36.74 -43.05 46.93
CA TRP A 142 35.90 -42.02 46.34
C TRP A 142 34.44 -42.45 46.21
N HIS A 143 33.58 -41.44 46.36
CA HIS A 143 32.17 -41.48 46.08
C HIS A 143 31.90 -40.51 44.92
N CYS A 144 31.21 -40.97 43.87
CA CYS A 144 30.90 -40.17 42.70
C CYS A 144 29.44 -40.36 42.31
N CYS A 145 28.68 -39.27 42.26
CA CYS A 145 27.36 -39.22 41.66
C CYS A 145 27.41 -38.42 40.37
N ALA A 146 26.68 -38.84 39.35
CA ALA A 146 26.63 -38.18 38.06
C ALA A 146 25.19 -38.12 37.55
N SER A 147 24.86 -37.01 36.90
CA SER A 147 23.58 -36.79 36.23
C SER A 147 23.82 -36.31 34.80
N PRO A 148 23.28 -37.00 33.78
CA PRO A 148 23.32 -36.48 32.41
C PRO A 148 22.43 -35.24 32.31
N VAL A 149 22.84 -34.31 31.45
CA VAL A 149 22.11 -33.07 31.16
C VAL A 149 21.62 -33.14 29.73
N TYR A 150 20.32 -32.92 29.55
CA TYR A 150 19.64 -32.97 28.27
C TYR A 150 19.23 -31.58 27.82
N ASN A 151 19.29 -31.33 26.51
CA ASN A 151 18.68 -30.15 25.92
C ASN A 151 17.17 -30.36 25.67
N SER A 152 16.50 -29.33 25.16
CA SER A 152 15.08 -29.37 24.80
C SER A 152 14.71 -30.41 23.72
N THR A 153 15.68 -30.93 22.96
CA THR A 153 15.46 -31.98 21.96
C THR A 153 15.67 -33.39 22.52
N GLY A 154 15.93 -33.54 23.83
CA GLY A 154 16.23 -34.82 24.47
C GLY A 154 17.62 -35.37 24.18
N ARG A 155 18.52 -34.58 23.57
CA ARG A 155 19.91 -34.97 23.32
C ARG A 155 20.75 -34.65 24.57
N GLN A 156 21.57 -35.59 25.00
CA GLN A 156 22.55 -35.35 26.05
C GLN A 156 23.62 -34.35 25.57
N VAL A 157 23.85 -33.30 26.34
CA VAL A 157 24.79 -32.22 26.01
C VAL A 157 25.94 -32.07 26.98
N ALA A 158 25.78 -32.58 28.20
CA ALA A 158 26.76 -32.49 29.28
C ALA A 158 26.47 -33.55 30.36
N ILE A 159 27.37 -33.64 31.35
CA ILE A 159 27.17 -34.42 32.56
C ILE A 159 27.66 -33.57 33.73
N VAL A 160 26.84 -33.48 34.78
CA VAL A 160 27.22 -32.87 36.05
C VAL A 160 27.57 -34.00 37.01
N ALA A 161 28.67 -33.87 37.74
CA ALA A 161 29.07 -34.85 38.73
C ALA A 161 29.52 -34.23 40.04
N LEU A 162 29.18 -34.89 41.14
CA LEU A 162 29.67 -34.60 42.48
C LEU A 162 30.63 -35.72 42.87
N ILE A 163 31.85 -35.34 43.30
CA ILE A 163 32.87 -36.27 43.77
C ILE A 163 33.35 -35.87 45.16
N CYS A 164 33.35 -36.81 46.10
CA CYS A 164 33.88 -36.63 47.45
C CYS A 164 34.55 -37.92 47.96
N ARG A 165 35.11 -37.89 49.16
CA ARG A 165 35.57 -39.11 49.84
C ARG A 165 34.36 -39.93 50.29
N VAL A 166 34.52 -41.26 50.35
CA VAL A 166 33.44 -42.15 50.84
C VAL A 166 32.99 -41.78 52.26
N GLU A 167 33.91 -41.29 53.10
CA GLU A 167 33.62 -40.81 54.45
C GLU A 167 32.71 -39.56 54.47
N GLU A 168 32.75 -38.78 53.40
CA GLU A 168 32.04 -37.50 53.24
C GLU A 168 30.75 -37.66 52.42
N ALA A 169 30.42 -38.89 52.00
CA ALA A 169 29.25 -39.18 51.19
C ALA A 169 27.95 -38.97 51.99
N ALA A 170 26.98 -38.30 51.39
CA ALA A 170 25.68 -38.03 52.00
C ALA A 170 24.56 -38.70 51.19
N PRO A 171 23.47 -39.17 51.83
CA PRO A 171 22.33 -39.78 51.12
C PRO A 171 21.69 -38.87 50.05
N GLY A 172 21.84 -37.55 50.19
CA GLY A 172 21.30 -36.55 49.26
C GLY A 172 22.17 -36.25 48.03
N ASP A 173 23.37 -36.83 47.90
CA ASP A 173 24.34 -36.45 46.86
C ASP A 173 23.83 -36.68 45.44
N LEU A 174 23.14 -37.78 45.20
CA LEU A 174 22.51 -38.04 43.91
C LEU A 174 21.44 -36.99 43.61
N ALA A 175 20.58 -36.70 44.58
CA ALA A 175 19.51 -35.73 44.41
C ALA A 175 20.06 -34.32 44.13
N LEU A 176 21.11 -33.90 44.84
CA LEU A 176 21.82 -32.63 44.57
C LEU A 176 22.39 -32.60 43.15
N THR A 177 23.04 -33.70 42.73
CA THR A 177 23.61 -33.80 41.38
C THR A 177 22.52 -33.75 40.29
N VAL A 178 21.37 -34.39 40.52
CA VAL A 178 20.22 -34.33 39.61
C VAL A 178 19.63 -32.92 39.56
N SER A 179 19.47 -32.25 40.70
CA SER A 179 18.98 -30.87 40.77
C SER A 179 19.91 -29.93 40.00
N ALA A 180 21.22 -30.05 40.21
CA ALA A 180 22.24 -29.29 39.48
C ALA A 180 22.15 -29.50 37.97
N GLY A 181 22.02 -30.76 37.54
CA GLY A 181 21.87 -31.10 36.12
C GLY A 181 20.60 -30.53 35.49
N ARG A 182 19.49 -30.52 36.24
CA ARG A 182 18.21 -29.93 35.78
C ARG A 182 18.25 -28.41 35.74
N GLU A 183 18.86 -27.77 36.74
CA GLU A 183 19.06 -26.33 36.76
C GLU A 183 19.90 -25.88 35.56
N LEU A 184 21.02 -26.57 35.32
CA LEU A 184 21.84 -26.33 34.13
C LEU A 184 21.04 -26.47 32.84
N ALA A 185 20.23 -27.54 32.71
CA ALA A 185 19.39 -27.74 31.53
C ALA A 185 18.40 -26.59 31.33
N ASN A 186 17.77 -26.11 32.40
CA ASN A 186 16.80 -25.02 32.36
C ASN A 186 17.46 -23.70 31.97
N LEU A 187 18.63 -23.39 32.53
CA LEU A 187 19.38 -22.17 32.19
C LEU A 187 19.80 -22.17 30.72
N LEU A 188 20.33 -23.29 30.21
CA LEU A 188 20.70 -23.44 28.80
C LEU A 188 19.49 -23.31 27.87
N GLN A 189 18.34 -23.85 28.28
CA GLN A 189 17.10 -23.73 27.51
C GLN A 189 16.60 -22.27 27.48
N MET A 190 16.61 -21.58 28.62
CA MET A 190 16.20 -20.18 28.71
C MET A 190 17.08 -19.28 27.84
N GLU A 191 18.40 -19.44 27.94
CA GLU A 191 19.36 -18.66 27.15
C GLU A 191 19.14 -18.86 25.64
N ARG A 192 18.95 -20.12 25.21
CA ARG A 192 18.66 -20.43 23.82
C ARG A 192 17.35 -19.80 23.32
N LEU A 193 16.27 -19.91 24.11
CA LEU A 193 14.98 -19.30 23.74
C LEU A 193 15.08 -17.78 23.66
N MET A 194 15.83 -17.16 24.56
CA MET A 194 16.08 -15.71 24.53
C MET A 194 16.86 -15.30 23.27
N GLN A 195 17.91 -16.05 22.90
CA GLN A 195 18.68 -15.79 21.68
C GLN A 195 17.83 -15.97 20.41
N GLU A 196 17.03 -17.04 20.32
CA GLU A 196 16.12 -17.28 19.20
C GLU A 196 15.06 -16.16 19.09
N SER A 197 14.49 -15.73 20.22
CA SER A 197 13.56 -14.59 20.27
C SER A 197 14.20 -13.28 19.82
N GLN A 198 15.41 -12.97 20.31
CA GLN A 198 16.16 -11.78 19.90
C GLN A 198 16.49 -11.78 18.41
N HIS A 199 16.83 -12.96 17.87
CA HIS A 199 17.07 -13.13 16.44
C HIS A 199 15.81 -12.82 15.63
N HIS A 200 14.67 -13.43 15.98
CA HIS A 200 13.40 -13.16 15.30
C HIS A 200 12.95 -11.70 15.41
N LEU A 201 13.14 -11.06 16.56
CA LEU A 201 12.87 -9.63 16.71
C LEU A 201 13.76 -8.78 15.80
N SER A 202 15.04 -9.14 15.67
CA SER A 202 15.97 -8.46 14.78
C SER A 202 15.58 -8.64 13.30
N GLU A 203 15.15 -9.83 12.91
CA GLU A 203 14.61 -10.10 11.56
C GLU A 203 13.36 -9.26 11.28
N LEU A 204 12.42 -9.20 12.23
CA LEU A 204 11.21 -8.38 12.11
C LEU A 204 11.55 -6.89 11.99
N TYR A 205 12.47 -6.37 12.79
CA TYR A 205 12.91 -4.97 12.68
C TYR A 205 13.58 -4.68 11.34
N ALA A 206 14.43 -5.59 10.84
CA ALA A 206 15.05 -5.45 9.52
C ALA A 206 14.00 -5.43 8.39
N LEU A 207 12.94 -6.26 8.51
CA LEU A 207 11.81 -6.24 7.57
C LEU A 207 11.04 -4.91 7.62
N LEU A 208 10.75 -4.40 8.81
CA LEU A 208 10.04 -3.12 9.00
C LEU A 208 10.87 -1.91 8.53
N ASP A 209 12.19 -1.94 8.69
CA ASP A 209 13.10 -0.92 8.17
C ASP A 209 13.22 -0.98 6.64
N GLY A 210 13.07 -2.17 6.05
CA GLY A 210 13.06 -2.38 4.60
C GLY A 210 11.74 -2.03 3.92
N MET A 211 10.68 -1.70 4.67
CA MET A 211 9.39 -1.30 4.09
C MET A 211 9.49 0.08 3.42
N GLU A 212 8.70 0.30 2.37
CA GLU A 212 8.56 1.61 1.72
C GLU A 212 7.65 2.58 2.50
N ASP A 213 6.97 2.07 3.52
CA ASP A 213 6.11 2.84 4.43
C ASP A 213 6.91 3.33 5.63
N GLY A 214 6.55 4.51 6.16
CA GLY A 214 7.00 4.90 7.49
C GLY A 214 6.25 4.10 8.54
N VAL A 215 6.95 3.49 9.49
CA VAL A 215 6.33 2.65 10.53
C VAL A 215 6.57 3.26 11.91
N LEU A 216 5.50 3.35 12.69
CA LEU A 216 5.52 3.70 14.11
C LEU A 216 4.78 2.64 14.91
N ALA A 217 5.30 2.31 16.10
CA ALA A 217 4.59 1.47 17.05
C ALA A 217 4.72 2.00 18.46
N TRP A 218 3.64 1.93 19.24
CA TRP A 218 3.65 2.30 20.66
C TRP A 218 2.89 1.30 21.53
N ASP A 219 3.28 1.24 22.80
CA ASP A 219 2.73 0.33 23.80
C ASP A 219 1.38 0.83 24.38
N PRO A 220 0.69 0.04 25.23
CA PRO A 220 -0.60 0.44 25.80
C PRO A 220 -0.54 1.70 26.67
N GLN A 221 0.65 2.09 27.14
CA GLN A 221 0.89 3.32 27.89
C GLN A 221 1.16 4.52 26.98
N GLY A 222 1.10 4.35 25.65
CA GLY A 222 1.33 5.41 24.68
C GLY A 222 2.81 5.71 24.43
N ARG A 223 3.74 4.88 24.94
CA ARG A 223 5.18 5.10 24.75
C ARG A 223 5.64 4.53 23.42
N LEU A 224 6.37 5.32 22.66
CA LEU A 224 6.91 4.92 21.36
C LEU A 224 7.92 3.79 21.53
N ARG A 225 7.67 2.63 20.93
CA ARG A 225 8.52 1.43 20.99
C ARG A 225 9.34 1.20 19.74
N TYR A 226 8.83 1.65 18.59
CA TYR A 226 9.50 1.48 17.31
C TYR A 226 9.22 2.65 16.37
N LEU A 227 10.23 3.04 15.62
CA LEU A 227 10.21 4.11 14.63
C LEU A 227 11.24 3.77 13.55
N ASN A 228 10.79 3.46 12.34
CA ASN A 228 11.71 3.20 11.24
C ASN A 228 12.28 4.50 10.64
N ALA A 229 13.34 4.39 9.84
CA ALA A 229 14.05 5.55 9.26
C ALA A 229 13.13 6.45 8.41
N LEU A 230 12.20 5.87 7.64
CA LEU A 230 11.26 6.62 6.79
C LEU A 230 10.25 7.42 7.63
N ALA A 231 9.71 6.83 8.69
CA ALA A 231 8.83 7.53 9.62
C ALA A 231 9.58 8.65 10.35
N ALA A 232 10.81 8.38 10.82
CA ALA A 232 11.66 9.38 11.46
C ALA A 232 11.90 10.57 10.52
N SER A 233 12.26 10.33 9.25
CA SER A 233 12.49 11.41 8.28
C SER A 233 11.22 12.19 7.92
N ARG A 234 10.08 11.49 7.72
CA ARG A 234 8.82 12.13 7.31
C ARG A 234 8.22 12.96 8.44
N LEU A 235 8.30 12.44 9.66
CA LEU A 235 7.81 13.12 10.85
C LEU A 235 8.83 14.08 11.47
N GLN A 236 10.06 14.11 10.91
CA GLN A 236 11.20 14.88 11.40
C GLN A 236 11.49 14.59 12.89
N LEU A 237 11.30 13.34 13.31
CA LEU A 237 11.57 12.90 14.67
C LEU A 237 12.98 12.32 14.79
N ASP A 238 13.61 12.57 15.93
CA ASP A 238 14.87 11.92 16.29
C ASP A 238 14.58 10.64 17.10
N PRO A 239 14.87 9.44 16.58
CA PRO A 239 14.64 8.19 17.29
C PRO A 239 15.34 8.14 18.65
N ALA A 240 16.52 8.74 18.80
CA ALA A 240 17.29 8.70 20.05
C ALA A 240 16.59 9.47 21.19
N VAL A 241 15.76 10.45 20.86
CA VAL A 241 15.01 11.27 21.81
C VAL A 241 13.60 10.72 22.05
N CYS A 242 12.95 10.23 21.00
CA CYS A 242 11.53 9.86 21.05
C CYS A 242 11.25 8.44 21.56
N LEU A 243 12.19 7.49 21.38
CA LEU A 243 11.97 6.10 21.80
C LEU A 243 11.84 6.00 23.34
N GLY A 244 10.82 5.28 23.79
CA GLY A 244 10.47 5.11 25.21
C GLY A 244 9.68 6.27 25.84
N GLN A 245 9.51 7.39 25.13
CA GLN A 245 8.72 8.54 25.56
C GLN A 245 7.26 8.45 25.10
N PRO A 246 6.31 9.09 25.81
CA PRO A 246 4.93 9.24 25.36
C PRO A 246 4.86 9.93 23.98
N LEU A 247 4.12 9.33 23.05
CA LEU A 247 4.04 9.79 21.66
C LEU A 247 3.40 11.20 21.53
N ASP A 248 2.47 11.53 22.41
CA ASP A 248 1.75 12.80 22.50
C ASP A 248 2.62 14.00 22.93
N HIS A 249 3.82 13.74 23.47
CA HIS A 249 4.83 14.77 23.73
C HIS A 249 5.47 15.28 22.43
N HIS A 250 5.55 14.44 21.40
CA HIS A 250 6.23 14.76 20.14
C HIS A 250 5.28 15.03 18.99
N LEU A 251 4.14 14.34 18.95
CA LEU A 251 3.14 14.45 17.90
C LEU A 251 1.74 14.61 18.48
N LEU A 252 1.04 15.67 18.06
CA LEU A 252 -0.39 15.79 18.24
C LEU A 252 -1.09 15.05 17.12
N MET A 253 -1.84 14.01 17.50
CA MET A 253 -2.66 13.25 16.58
C MET A 253 -4.01 13.93 16.36
N PRO A 254 -4.50 13.98 15.12
CA PRO A 254 -5.84 14.49 14.84
C PRO A 254 -6.90 13.62 15.50
N GLN A 255 -8.07 14.20 15.72
CA GLN A 255 -9.16 13.58 16.49
C GLN A 255 -9.55 12.20 15.94
N ARG A 256 -9.51 12.00 14.62
CA ARG A 256 -9.82 10.71 13.99
C ARG A 256 -8.90 9.57 14.44
N LEU A 257 -7.60 9.82 14.53
CA LEU A 257 -6.65 8.84 15.05
C LEU A 257 -6.87 8.63 16.55
N ARG A 258 -7.12 9.70 17.31
CA ARG A 258 -7.39 9.61 18.76
C ARG A 258 -8.64 8.79 19.07
N LEU A 259 -9.72 8.98 18.32
CA LEU A 259 -10.97 8.21 18.46
C LEU A 259 -10.75 6.75 18.10
N ALA A 260 -10.08 6.46 16.98
CA ALA A 260 -9.79 5.09 16.59
C ALA A 260 -8.89 4.35 17.60
N ILE A 261 -7.95 5.06 18.22
CA ILE A 261 -7.14 4.54 19.32
C ILE A 261 -8.02 4.26 20.56
N ALA A 262 -8.89 5.20 20.93
CA ALA A 262 -9.77 5.06 22.10
C ALA A 262 -10.79 3.91 21.94
N GLU A 263 -11.33 3.73 20.74
CA GLU A 263 -12.30 2.68 20.39
C GLU A 263 -11.64 1.37 19.97
N MET A 264 -10.29 1.34 19.88
CA MET A 264 -9.51 0.19 19.42
C MET A 264 -9.91 -0.28 18.00
N THR A 265 -10.28 0.66 17.12
CA THR A 265 -10.74 0.37 15.77
C THR A 265 -9.61 0.53 14.75
N PRO A 266 -9.45 -0.40 13.79
CA PRO A 266 -8.46 -0.26 12.73
C PRO A 266 -8.87 0.83 11.73
N LEU A 267 -7.88 1.56 11.21
CA LEU A 267 -8.05 2.49 10.11
C LEU A 267 -7.23 2.04 8.91
N SER A 268 -7.77 2.21 7.71
CA SER A 268 -7.08 1.87 6.47
C SER A 268 -7.09 3.06 5.51
N HIS A 269 -5.89 3.43 5.03
CA HIS A 269 -5.65 4.48 4.04
C HIS A 269 -6.43 5.78 4.32
N VAL A 270 -6.28 6.30 5.54
CA VAL A 270 -6.93 7.51 6.00
C VAL A 270 -5.98 8.69 5.89
N GLU A 271 -6.37 9.73 5.15
CA GLU A 271 -5.63 10.99 5.13
C GLU A 271 -5.77 11.71 6.47
N VAL A 272 -4.63 12.10 7.04
CA VAL A 272 -4.53 12.79 8.32
C VAL A 272 -3.46 13.88 8.24
N THR A 273 -3.68 14.98 8.95
CA THR A 273 -2.64 15.98 9.20
C THR A 273 -2.14 15.78 10.62
N LEU A 274 -0.87 15.39 10.76
CA LEU A 274 -0.17 15.26 12.03
C LEU A 274 0.50 16.59 12.36
N GLU A 275 0.51 16.97 13.63
CA GLU A 275 1.17 18.19 14.10
C GLU A 275 2.36 17.85 15.00
N ARG A 276 3.53 18.38 14.67
CA ARG A 276 4.75 18.18 15.47
C ARG A 276 4.85 19.26 16.56
N ARG A 277 5.07 18.83 17.80
CA ARG A 277 5.30 19.73 18.93
C ARG A 277 6.78 20.10 19.04
N GLU A 278 7.17 21.26 18.53
CA GLU A 278 8.52 21.81 18.69
C GLU A 278 8.53 23.19 19.38
N THR A 279 9.66 23.53 19.99
CA THR A 279 9.91 24.83 20.64
C THR A 279 10.13 25.99 19.66
N ARG A 280 10.19 25.73 18.33
CA ARG A 280 10.53 26.70 17.28
C ARG A 280 9.56 26.77 16.09
N GLY A 281 8.34 26.29 16.25
CA GLY A 281 7.25 26.44 15.27
C GLY A 281 6.43 25.16 15.11
N GLU A 282 5.14 25.33 14.79
CA GLU A 282 4.21 24.24 14.51
C GLU A 282 4.44 23.73 13.07
N ALA A 283 4.82 22.46 12.93
CA ALA A 283 4.98 21.82 11.62
C ALA A 283 3.82 20.83 11.40
N PHE A 284 3.02 21.10 10.36
CA PHE A 284 1.93 20.23 9.92
C PHE A 284 2.44 19.25 8.85
N ILE A 285 2.12 17.97 9.01
CA ILE A 285 2.57 16.87 8.16
C ILE A 285 1.35 16.10 7.66
N ASP A 286 1.05 16.24 6.37
CA ASP A 286 -0.01 15.46 5.73
C ASP A 286 0.48 14.05 5.41
N ALA A 287 -0.26 13.05 5.87
CA ALA A 287 0.10 11.64 5.71
C ALA A 287 -1.14 10.79 5.43
N LEU A 288 -0.95 9.77 4.60
CA LEU A 288 -1.91 8.69 4.44
C LEU A 288 -1.58 7.58 5.45
N VAL A 289 -2.47 7.35 6.41
CA VAL A 289 -2.21 6.47 7.55
C VAL A 289 -3.09 5.23 7.53
N SER A 290 -2.51 4.09 7.89
CA SER A 290 -3.28 2.93 8.37
C SER A 290 -2.90 2.62 9.80
N LEU A 291 -3.90 2.51 10.68
CA LEU A 291 -3.76 2.19 12.10
C LEU A 291 -4.21 0.75 12.32
N LYS A 292 -3.38 -0.05 12.99
CA LYS A 292 -3.73 -1.42 13.41
C LYS A 292 -3.59 -1.56 14.92
N PRO A 293 -4.67 -1.90 15.65
CA PRO A 293 -4.57 -2.30 17.05
C PRO A 293 -3.98 -3.71 17.16
N LEU A 294 -3.16 -3.92 18.17
CA LEU A 294 -2.50 -5.18 18.51
C LEU A 294 -2.85 -5.52 19.96
N PRO A 295 -3.87 -6.38 20.19
CA PRO A 295 -4.21 -6.81 21.54
C PRO A 295 -3.09 -7.70 22.12
N GLY A 296 -2.63 -7.35 23.31
CA GLY A 296 -1.64 -8.10 24.08
C GLY A 296 -2.11 -8.36 25.51
N PRO A 297 -1.33 -9.10 26.31
CA PRO A 297 -1.68 -9.45 27.68
C PRO A 297 -1.83 -8.24 28.61
N ASP A 298 -1.06 -7.17 28.38
CA ASP A 298 -1.02 -5.97 29.22
C ASP A 298 -1.83 -4.78 28.64
N GLY A 299 -2.65 -5.03 27.62
CA GLY A 299 -3.45 -4.02 26.92
C GLY A 299 -3.24 -4.00 25.41
N VAL A 300 -3.74 -2.94 24.74
CA VAL A 300 -3.69 -2.80 23.29
C VAL A 300 -2.54 -1.88 22.88
N SER A 301 -1.59 -2.45 22.13
CA SER A 301 -0.56 -1.67 21.43
C SER A 301 -1.06 -1.26 20.05
N PHE A 302 -0.39 -0.32 19.40
CA PHE A 302 -0.80 0.12 18.05
C PHE A 302 0.41 0.20 17.12
N ILE A 303 0.17 -0.13 15.85
CA ILE A 303 1.08 0.16 14.74
C ILE A 303 0.40 1.13 13.77
N VAL A 304 1.13 2.16 13.38
CA VAL A 304 0.78 3.09 12.31
C VAL A 304 1.72 2.92 11.14
N LEU A 305 1.13 2.75 9.96
CA LEU A 305 1.81 2.80 8.66
C LEU A 305 1.53 4.15 8.01
N LEU A 306 2.59 4.88 7.68
CA LEU A 306 2.61 6.09 6.88
C LEU A 306 2.90 5.69 5.43
N HIS A 307 1.86 5.60 4.63
CA HIS A 307 1.97 5.26 3.21
C HIS A 307 2.61 6.41 2.43
N PRO A 308 3.47 6.12 1.42
CA PRO A 308 3.94 7.14 0.49
C PRO A 308 2.74 7.76 -0.24
N THR A 309 2.57 9.07 -0.11
CA THR A 309 1.51 9.84 -0.76
C THR A 309 1.60 9.83 -2.30
N ASP A 310 2.74 9.38 -2.84
CA ASP A 310 2.96 9.21 -4.28
C ASP A 310 2.22 8.00 -4.88
N ARG A 311 1.80 6.99 -4.09
CA ARG A 311 1.10 5.81 -4.64
C ARG A 311 -0.35 6.09 -5.07
N LEU A 312 -1.07 6.98 -4.38
CA LEU A 312 -2.38 7.44 -4.86
C LEU A 312 -2.24 8.29 -6.13
N ARG A 313 -1.15 9.07 -6.26
CA ARG A 313 -0.80 9.83 -7.46
C ARG A 313 -0.45 8.91 -8.63
N ALA A 314 0.31 7.85 -8.39
CA ALA A 314 0.72 6.88 -9.41
C ALA A 314 -0.45 6.04 -9.94
N ILE A 315 -1.41 5.62 -9.09
CA ILE A 315 -2.58 4.85 -9.54
C ILE A 315 -3.52 5.71 -10.42
N HIS A 316 -3.59 7.02 -10.19
CA HIS A 316 -4.27 7.95 -11.11
C HIS A 316 -3.44 8.26 -12.38
N GLN A 317 -2.11 8.35 -12.27
CA GLN A 317 -1.23 8.60 -13.43
C GLN A 317 -1.07 7.38 -14.35
N LEU A 318 -1.16 6.15 -13.83
CA LEU A 318 -0.95 4.92 -14.61
C LEU A 318 -2.15 4.50 -15.47
N ARG A 319 -3.31 5.17 -15.36
CA ARG A 319 -4.55 4.75 -16.04
C ARG A 319 -4.92 5.53 -17.29
N GLN A 320 -4.24 6.61 -17.66
CA GLN A 320 -4.58 7.37 -18.86
C GLN A 320 -3.32 7.81 -19.60
N THR A 321 -3.24 7.51 -20.89
CA THR A 321 -2.28 8.12 -21.82
C THR A 321 -2.33 9.63 -21.65
N VAL A 322 -1.29 10.23 -21.07
CA VAL A 322 -1.23 11.67 -20.78
C VAL A 322 -1.49 12.42 -22.08
N PRO A 323 -2.63 13.12 -22.25
CA PRO A 323 -2.91 13.81 -23.49
C PRO A 323 -2.01 15.05 -23.54
N GLU A 324 -0.89 14.97 -24.25
CA GLU A 324 -0.15 16.17 -24.61
C GLU A 324 -1.02 17.05 -25.51
N LEU A 325 -0.85 18.37 -25.42
CA LEU A 325 -1.42 19.33 -26.38
C LEU A 325 -1.05 19.03 -27.85
N SER A 326 -0.02 18.21 -28.08
CA SER A 326 0.42 17.69 -29.39
C SER A 326 -0.46 16.54 -29.90
N ALA A 327 -1.11 15.79 -29.00
CA ALA A 327 -1.94 14.64 -29.31
C ALA A 327 -3.38 15.00 -29.71
N LEU A 328 -3.79 16.25 -29.51
CA LEU A 328 -5.10 16.75 -29.95
C LEU A 328 -5.11 16.99 -31.46
N VAL A 329 -6.10 16.43 -32.16
CA VAL A 329 -6.31 16.65 -33.60
C VAL A 329 -6.61 18.13 -33.86
N GLY A 330 -5.81 18.76 -34.73
CA GLY A 330 -5.93 20.17 -35.07
C GLY A 330 -5.41 20.48 -36.47
N GLU A 331 -6.00 19.84 -37.47
CA GLU A 331 -5.78 20.10 -38.89
C GLU A 331 -6.53 21.36 -39.35
N SER A 332 -7.65 21.74 -38.72
CA SER A 332 -8.43 22.93 -39.03
C SER A 332 -7.75 24.24 -38.59
N SER A 333 -7.95 25.33 -39.34
CA SER A 333 -7.35 26.63 -39.00
C SER A 333 -7.87 27.20 -37.68
N ALA A 334 -9.13 26.91 -37.33
CA ALA A 334 -9.73 27.32 -36.06
C ALA A 334 -9.06 26.60 -34.88
N MET A 335 -8.94 25.26 -34.96
CA MET A 335 -8.27 24.47 -33.92
C MET A 335 -6.78 24.81 -33.79
N ARG A 336 -6.06 25.03 -34.89
CA ARG A 336 -4.65 25.47 -34.84
C ARG A 336 -4.47 26.80 -34.11
N LYS A 337 -5.37 27.76 -34.31
CA LYS A 337 -5.37 29.03 -33.56
C LYS A 337 -5.61 28.78 -32.08
N LEU A 338 -6.62 27.99 -31.74
CA LEU A 338 -6.94 27.63 -30.36
C LEU A 338 -5.77 26.93 -29.66
N LEU A 339 -5.16 25.92 -30.28
CA LEU A 339 -4.03 25.18 -29.68
C LEU A 339 -2.82 26.08 -29.42
N ARG A 340 -2.57 27.10 -30.26
CA ARG A 340 -1.53 28.10 -29.99
C ARG A 340 -1.84 28.92 -28.73
N HIS A 341 -3.08 29.38 -28.57
CA HIS A 341 -3.51 30.11 -27.38
C HIS A 341 -3.54 29.20 -26.13
N ALA A 342 -3.95 27.93 -26.27
CA ALA A 342 -3.94 26.95 -25.20
C ALA A 342 -2.52 26.66 -24.68
N ARG A 343 -1.51 26.60 -25.56
CA ARG A 343 -0.09 26.49 -25.17
C ARG A 343 0.40 27.71 -24.40
N GLN A 344 -0.02 28.92 -24.78
CA GLN A 344 0.29 30.13 -24.04
C GLN A 344 -0.40 30.13 -22.68
N ALA A 345 -1.68 29.74 -22.64
CA ALA A 345 -2.44 29.60 -21.42
C ALA A 345 -1.78 28.59 -20.48
N ALA A 346 -1.33 27.43 -20.96
CA ALA A 346 -0.68 26.40 -20.16
C ALA A 346 0.54 26.93 -19.37
N ARG A 347 1.33 27.84 -19.95
CA ARG A 347 2.47 28.50 -19.28
C ARG A 347 2.06 29.56 -18.25
N GLY A 348 0.85 30.10 -18.36
CA GLY A 348 0.31 31.07 -17.41
C GLY A 348 -0.19 30.42 -16.12
N GLN A 349 -0.24 31.21 -15.03
CA GLN A 349 -0.78 30.77 -13.73
C GLN A 349 -2.22 31.20 -13.48
N GLY A 350 -2.79 32.06 -14.32
CA GLY A 350 -4.16 32.57 -14.18
C GLY A 350 -5.24 31.53 -14.47
N PRO A 351 -6.50 31.84 -14.12
CA PRO A 351 -7.63 31.00 -14.45
C PRO A 351 -7.85 30.95 -15.98
N VAL A 352 -8.38 29.84 -16.47
CA VAL A 352 -8.72 29.65 -17.88
C VAL A 352 -10.20 29.35 -18.00
N LEU A 353 -10.90 30.05 -18.90
CA LEU A 353 -12.31 29.82 -19.21
C LEU A 353 -12.43 29.17 -20.60
N LEU A 354 -12.91 27.94 -20.65
CA LEU A 354 -13.17 27.19 -21.89
C LEU A 354 -14.64 27.31 -22.27
N ARG A 355 -14.92 27.88 -23.45
CA ARG A 355 -16.27 28.07 -23.96
C ARG A 355 -16.47 27.31 -25.26
N GLY A 356 -17.71 26.98 -25.57
CA GLY A 356 -18.09 26.22 -26.74
C GLY A 356 -19.31 25.37 -26.44
N GLU A 357 -19.88 24.73 -27.44
CA GLU A 357 -21.06 23.89 -27.29
C GLU A 357 -20.81 22.68 -26.37
N GLU A 358 -21.87 21.95 -26.05
CA GLU A 358 -21.74 20.67 -25.34
C GLU A 358 -20.94 19.66 -26.17
N GLU A 359 -20.19 18.80 -25.48
CA GLU A 359 -19.44 17.70 -26.10
C GLU A 359 -18.42 18.06 -27.20
N VAL A 360 -17.93 19.30 -27.27
CA VAL A 360 -16.84 19.68 -28.20
C VAL A 360 -15.44 19.21 -27.76
N GLY A 361 -15.31 18.59 -26.57
CA GLY A 361 -14.03 18.14 -26.02
C GLY A 361 -13.37 19.12 -25.04
N LYS A 362 -14.15 19.92 -24.32
CA LYS A 362 -13.64 20.89 -23.32
C LYS A 362 -12.82 20.23 -22.21
N ALA A 363 -13.24 19.06 -21.72
CA ALA A 363 -12.54 18.29 -20.69
C ALA A 363 -11.13 17.85 -21.15
N GLN A 364 -11.05 17.30 -22.37
CA GLN A 364 -9.78 16.85 -22.98
C GLN A 364 -8.81 18.03 -23.18
N LEU A 365 -9.32 19.20 -23.57
CA LEU A 365 -8.48 20.39 -23.65
C LEU A 365 -8.02 20.88 -22.26
N ALA A 366 -8.89 20.81 -21.25
CA ALA A 366 -8.54 21.19 -19.87
C ALA A 366 -7.41 20.30 -19.31
N GLU A 367 -7.52 18.98 -19.52
CA GLU A 367 -6.48 18.00 -19.20
C GLU A 367 -5.16 18.34 -19.93
N ALA A 368 -5.23 18.57 -21.24
CA ALA A 368 -4.04 18.87 -22.04
C ALA A 368 -3.37 20.20 -21.62
N ILE A 369 -4.15 21.21 -21.20
CA ILE A 369 -3.63 22.47 -20.64
C ILE A 369 -2.94 22.22 -19.29
N HIS A 370 -3.50 21.36 -18.44
CA HIS A 370 -2.89 21.00 -17.15
C HIS A 370 -1.54 20.30 -17.34
N PHE A 371 -1.51 19.23 -18.15
CA PHE A 371 -0.28 18.47 -18.41
C PHE A 371 0.77 19.25 -19.21
N GLY A 372 0.35 20.28 -19.96
CA GLY A 372 1.26 21.23 -20.62
C GLY A 372 1.79 22.36 -19.72
N SER A 373 1.45 22.37 -18.43
CA SER A 373 1.82 23.45 -17.48
C SER A 373 2.93 23.05 -16.51
N GLU A 374 3.49 24.02 -15.78
CA GLU A 374 4.44 23.78 -14.68
C GLU A 374 3.84 22.93 -13.53
N ARG A 375 2.50 22.82 -13.49
CA ARG A 375 1.77 22.03 -12.49
C ARG A 375 1.40 20.64 -12.98
N ALA A 376 1.99 20.14 -14.07
CA ALA A 376 1.73 18.81 -14.61
C ALA A 376 2.01 17.67 -13.62
N ALA A 377 2.90 17.88 -12.65
CA ALA A 377 3.16 16.94 -11.57
C ALA A 377 2.17 17.04 -10.39
N GLY A 378 1.37 18.11 -10.33
CA GLY A 378 0.36 18.35 -9.29
C GLY A 378 -0.97 17.64 -9.58
N PRO A 379 -1.91 17.60 -8.62
CA PRO A 379 -3.20 16.93 -8.81
C PRO A 379 -4.08 17.61 -9.88
N LEU A 380 -4.71 16.81 -10.73
CA LEU A 380 -5.81 17.25 -11.60
C LEU A 380 -7.12 16.74 -11.01
N VAL A 381 -7.94 17.65 -10.50
CA VAL A 381 -9.26 17.33 -9.97
C VAL A 381 -10.31 17.86 -10.94
N ILE A 382 -11.20 16.99 -11.41
CA ILE A 382 -12.33 17.39 -12.27
C ILE A 382 -13.61 17.33 -11.43
N PHE A 383 -14.40 18.39 -11.48
CA PHE A 383 -15.68 18.50 -10.80
C PHE A 383 -16.74 18.98 -11.78
N ASN A 384 -17.76 18.15 -12.00
CA ASN A 384 -18.90 18.49 -12.84
C ASN A 384 -20.01 19.11 -11.98
N CYS A 385 -20.32 20.39 -12.24
CA CYS A 385 -21.29 21.14 -11.44
C CYS A 385 -22.75 20.73 -11.72
N GLN A 386 -23.08 20.11 -12.85
CA GLN A 386 -24.45 19.66 -13.12
C GLN A 386 -24.78 18.33 -12.44
N ALA A 387 -23.77 17.49 -12.19
CA ALA A 387 -23.95 16.14 -11.64
C ALA A 387 -24.42 16.10 -10.17
N TRP A 388 -24.38 17.23 -9.45
CA TRP A 388 -24.62 17.27 -8.00
C TRP A 388 -25.83 18.14 -7.61
N PRO A 389 -26.68 17.68 -6.67
CA PRO A 389 -27.69 18.53 -6.05
C PRO A 389 -27.05 19.74 -5.35
N ARG A 390 -27.72 20.91 -5.41
CA ARG A 390 -27.19 22.19 -4.88
C ARG A 390 -26.75 22.12 -3.42
N GLU A 391 -27.48 21.36 -2.60
CA GLU A 391 -27.24 21.19 -1.16
C GLU A 391 -25.95 20.40 -0.88
N ARG A 392 -25.65 19.38 -1.68
CA ARG A 392 -24.45 18.55 -1.52
C ARG A 392 -23.21 19.12 -2.20
N MET A 393 -23.41 19.99 -3.20
CA MET A 393 -22.32 20.60 -3.95
C MET A 393 -21.37 21.39 -3.05
N ALA A 394 -21.90 22.08 -2.05
CA ALA A 394 -21.08 22.87 -1.13
C ALA A 394 -20.16 21.99 -0.27
N LEU A 395 -20.69 20.87 0.24
CA LEU A 395 -19.93 19.87 0.99
C LEU A 395 -18.83 19.24 0.13
N GLU A 396 -19.11 18.89 -1.13
CA GLU A 396 -18.11 18.30 -2.02
C GLU A 396 -17.03 19.32 -2.44
N LEU A 397 -17.40 20.55 -2.78
CA LEU A 397 -16.44 21.57 -3.24
C LEU A 397 -15.59 22.11 -2.09
N MET A 398 -16.22 22.57 -1.01
CA MET A 398 -15.58 23.29 0.08
C MET A 398 -15.13 22.39 1.23
N GLY A 399 -15.64 21.16 1.32
CA GLY A 399 -15.39 20.27 2.46
C GLY A 399 -16.24 20.62 3.68
N SER A 400 -16.31 19.70 4.64
CA SER A 400 -17.05 19.88 5.89
C SER A 400 -16.28 19.33 7.09
N ASP A 401 -16.56 19.95 8.24
CA ASP A 401 -16.09 19.56 9.58
C ASP A 401 -17.28 19.13 10.48
N GLU A 402 -18.45 18.83 9.90
CA GLU A 402 -19.66 18.52 10.68
C GLU A 402 -19.50 17.18 11.43
N ALA A 403 -19.84 17.19 12.72
CA ALA A 403 -19.83 16.01 13.61
C ALA A 403 -18.50 15.21 13.66
N GLY A 404 -17.35 15.83 13.37
CA GLY A 404 -16.03 15.21 13.49
C GLY A 404 -15.64 14.28 12.33
N GLN A 405 -16.39 14.27 11.23
CA GLN A 405 -15.97 13.65 9.96
C GLN A 405 -15.36 14.71 9.06
N GLU A 406 -14.04 14.95 9.19
CA GLU A 406 -13.33 15.84 8.28
C GLU A 406 -13.34 15.26 6.86
N ARG A 407 -14.03 15.96 5.96
CA ARG A 407 -14.08 15.62 4.54
C ARG A 407 -13.45 16.74 3.74
N ALA A 408 -12.27 16.46 3.16
CA ALA A 408 -11.58 17.38 2.29
C ALA A 408 -12.44 17.73 1.06
N GLY A 409 -12.59 19.03 0.79
CA GLY A 409 -13.27 19.52 -0.39
C GLY A 409 -12.44 19.36 -1.66
N LYS A 410 -13.06 19.42 -2.83
CA LYS A 410 -12.36 19.39 -4.12
C LYS A 410 -11.36 20.53 -4.30
N PHE A 411 -11.59 21.69 -3.67
CA PHE A 411 -10.59 22.77 -3.64
C PHE A 411 -9.31 22.35 -2.91
N GLU A 412 -9.44 21.63 -1.78
CA GLU A 412 -8.30 21.14 -1.00
C GLU A 412 -7.57 20.02 -1.75
N LEU A 413 -8.30 19.06 -2.32
CA LEU A 413 -7.74 17.97 -3.12
C LEU A 413 -6.95 18.46 -4.35
N ALA A 414 -7.29 19.64 -4.87
CA ALA A 414 -6.60 20.26 -5.99
C ALA A 414 -5.39 21.13 -5.58
N HIS A 415 -5.05 21.19 -4.28
CA HIS A 415 -3.93 21.99 -3.78
C HIS A 415 -2.61 21.63 -4.47
N GLY A 416 -1.87 22.64 -4.94
CA GLY A 416 -0.63 22.45 -5.68
C GLY A 416 -0.82 22.08 -7.16
N GLY A 417 -2.06 21.84 -7.59
CA GLY A 417 -2.41 21.37 -8.93
C GLY A 417 -3.46 22.24 -9.63
N THR A 418 -4.41 21.61 -10.28
CA THR A 418 -5.47 22.25 -11.09
C THR A 418 -6.84 21.65 -10.79
N LEU A 419 -7.83 22.52 -10.58
CA LEU A 419 -9.24 22.15 -10.47
C LEU A 419 -9.97 22.54 -11.76
N VAL A 420 -10.56 21.56 -12.42
CA VAL A 420 -11.43 21.75 -13.59
C VAL A 420 -12.88 21.78 -13.11
N LEU A 421 -13.56 22.90 -13.32
CA LEU A 421 -14.98 23.07 -13.02
C LEU A 421 -15.76 22.98 -14.32
N GLU A 422 -16.48 21.87 -14.53
CA GLU A 422 -17.32 21.73 -15.71
C GLU A 422 -18.69 22.36 -15.49
N GLN A 423 -19.19 23.07 -16.52
CA GLN A 423 -20.48 23.78 -16.50
C GLN A 423 -20.56 24.75 -15.31
N VAL A 424 -19.62 25.68 -15.25
CA VAL A 424 -19.50 26.68 -14.18
C VAL A 424 -20.79 27.51 -14.02
N GLU A 425 -21.59 27.65 -15.07
CA GLU A 425 -22.92 28.27 -15.07
C GLU A 425 -23.92 27.62 -14.09
N CYS A 426 -23.70 26.37 -13.69
CA CYS A 426 -24.55 25.64 -12.76
C CYS A 426 -24.19 25.89 -11.28
N LEU A 427 -23.11 26.64 -10.98
CA LEU A 427 -22.70 26.91 -9.61
C LEU A 427 -23.74 27.76 -8.86
N PRO A 428 -24.15 27.38 -7.64
CA PRO A 428 -24.96 28.23 -6.76
C PRO A 428 -24.22 29.51 -6.36
N ALA A 429 -24.97 30.58 -6.08
CA ALA A 429 -24.45 31.88 -5.62
C ALA A 429 -23.41 31.81 -4.47
N PRO A 430 -23.60 31.02 -3.39
CA PRO A 430 -22.59 30.94 -2.33
C PRO A 430 -21.27 30.32 -2.83
N MET A 431 -21.33 29.35 -3.75
CA MET A 431 -20.13 28.72 -4.32
C MET A 431 -19.43 29.66 -5.32
N GLN A 432 -20.20 30.48 -6.05
CA GLN A 432 -19.62 31.53 -6.90
C GLN A 432 -18.83 32.54 -6.06
N ALA A 433 -19.35 32.93 -4.88
CA ALA A 433 -18.65 33.81 -3.95
C ALA A 433 -17.37 33.17 -3.40
N ALA A 434 -17.43 31.89 -3.00
CA ALA A 434 -16.26 31.14 -2.51
C ALA A 434 -15.17 30.99 -3.60
N LEU A 435 -15.56 30.67 -4.84
CA LEU A 435 -14.64 30.59 -5.97
C LEU A 435 -14.00 31.96 -6.27
N LEU A 436 -14.78 33.04 -6.24
CA LEU A 436 -14.25 34.39 -6.41
C LEU A 436 -13.26 34.76 -5.30
N GLN A 437 -13.54 34.38 -4.05
CA GLN A 437 -12.64 34.60 -2.93
C GLN A 437 -11.33 33.82 -3.09
N LEU A 438 -11.41 32.57 -3.54
CA LEU A 438 -10.23 31.76 -3.84
C LEU A 438 -9.38 32.41 -4.95
N LEU A 439 -10.01 32.84 -6.05
CA LEU A 439 -9.32 33.50 -7.17
C LEU A 439 -8.63 34.81 -6.76
N LYS A 440 -9.23 35.58 -5.83
CA LYS A 440 -8.69 36.87 -5.38
C LYS A 440 -7.64 36.74 -4.27
N THR A 441 -7.86 35.85 -3.31
CA THR A 441 -7.08 35.82 -2.05
C THR A 441 -6.24 34.56 -1.90
N GLY A 442 -6.46 33.52 -2.71
CA GLY A 442 -5.84 32.21 -2.54
C GLY A 442 -6.25 31.51 -1.24
N ARG A 443 -7.40 31.87 -0.67
CA ARG A 443 -7.90 31.31 0.59
C ARG A 443 -9.35 30.87 0.43
N ILE A 444 -9.69 29.77 1.09
CA ILE A 444 -11.07 29.30 1.17
C ILE A 444 -11.44 28.98 2.61
N GLN A 445 -12.72 29.07 2.92
CA GLN A 445 -13.30 28.64 4.18
C GLN A 445 -14.03 27.31 3.94
N ARG A 446 -13.99 26.36 4.88
CA ARG A 446 -14.79 25.14 4.81
C ARG A 446 -16.28 25.46 4.98
N PHE A 447 -17.18 24.60 4.49
CA PHE A 447 -18.63 24.90 4.46
C PHE A 447 -19.21 25.17 5.86
N ASP A 448 -18.86 24.33 6.84
CA ASP A 448 -19.40 24.39 8.21
C ASP A 448 -18.36 24.80 9.26
N SER A 449 -17.26 25.44 8.86
CA SER A 449 -16.13 25.71 9.74
C SER A 449 -15.58 27.11 9.56
N ALA A 450 -15.15 27.74 10.66
CA ALA A 450 -14.50 29.05 10.64
C ALA A 450 -13.03 28.98 10.17
N ARG A 451 -12.52 27.78 9.88
CA ARG A 451 -11.14 27.55 9.47
C ARG A 451 -10.92 28.06 8.04
N ILE A 452 -9.93 28.95 7.88
CA ILE A 452 -9.50 29.48 6.59
C ILE A 452 -8.24 28.74 6.15
N LEU A 453 -8.27 28.15 4.95
CA LEU A 453 -7.18 27.37 4.37
C LEU A 453 -6.52 28.14 3.23
N PRO A 454 -5.19 28.37 3.27
CA PRO A 454 -4.46 28.91 2.13
C PRO A 454 -4.28 27.82 1.07
N LEU A 455 -4.81 28.05 -0.13
CA LEU A 455 -4.78 27.10 -1.23
C LEU A 455 -4.11 27.68 -2.48
N ARG A 456 -3.17 26.93 -3.05
CA ARG A 456 -2.53 27.26 -4.33
C ARG A 456 -3.07 26.36 -5.43
N VAL A 457 -4.22 26.73 -5.98
CA VAL A 457 -4.94 25.96 -7.00
C VAL A 457 -5.07 26.78 -8.27
N ARG A 458 -4.81 26.17 -9.43
CA ARG A 458 -5.17 26.75 -10.74
C ARG A 458 -6.59 26.35 -11.10
N ILE A 459 -7.41 27.30 -11.56
CA ILE A 459 -8.80 27.02 -11.97
C ILE A 459 -8.90 26.96 -13.50
N ILE A 460 -9.51 25.89 -14.02
CA ILE A 460 -9.98 25.82 -15.41
C ILE A 460 -11.50 25.66 -15.37
N ALA A 461 -12.25 26.67 -15.78
CA ALA A 461 -13.70 26.60 -15.83
C ALA A 461 -14.16 26.27 -17.26
N THR A 462 -15.17 25.43 -17.41
CA THR A 462 -15.81 25.18 -18.71
C THR A 462 -17.25 25.67 -18.68
N SER A 463 -17.73 26.18 -19.81
CA SER A 463 -19.11 26.63 -19.96
C SER A 463 -19.68 26.24 -21.33
N SER A 464 -20.95 25.87 -21.34
CA SER A 464 -21.73 25.61 -22.56
C SER A 464 -22.70 26.75 -22.86
N ALA A 465 -23.21 27.41 -21.81
CA ALA A 465 -24.13 28.52 -21.93
C ALA A 465 -23.43 29.88 -22.15
N PRO A 466 -24.12 30.85 -22.75
CA PRO A 466 -23.70 32.25 -22.74
C PRO A 466 -23.80 32.84 -21.32
N LEU A 467 -22.68 32.85 -20.60
CA LEU A 467 -22.54 33.41 -19.25
C LEU A 467 -23.00 34.87 -19.15
N GLU A 468 -22.87 35.66 -20.20
CA GLU A 468 -23.34 37.06 -20.26
C GLU A 468 -24.87 37.15 -20.09
N GLN A 469 -25.61 36.23 -20.71
CA GLN A 469 -27.07 36.14 -20.54
C GLN A 469 -27.41 35.66 -19.13
N ARG A 470 -26.69 34.66 -18.60
CA ARG A 470 -26.87 34.21 -17.21
C ARG A 470 -26.60 35.30 -16.17
N VAL A 471 -25.71 36.25 -16.46
CA VAL A 471 -25.50 37.43 -15.61
C VAL A 471 -26.70 38.37 -15.69
N GLN A 472 -27.27 38.60 -16.87
CA GLN A 472 -28.48 39.43 -17.06
C GLN A 472 -29.70 38.83 -16.34
N GLU A 473 -29.83 37.51 -16.37
CA GLU A 473 -30.88 36.75 -15.69
C GLU A 473 -30.66 36.61 -14.17
N GLY A 474 -29.53 37.12 -13.63
CA GLY A 474 -29.20 37.05 -12.21
C GLY A 474 -28.70 35.68 -11.73
N GLY A 475 -28.51 34.71 -12.64
CA GLY A 475 -28.01 33.36 -12.32
C GLY A 475 -26.49 33.26 -12.13
N PHE A 476 -25.72 34.27 -12.56
CA PHE A 476 -24.27 34.27 -12.47
C PHE A 476 -23.69 35.64 -12.04
N GLY A 477 -22.67 35.62 -11.19
CA GLY A 477 -22.05 36.81 -10.63
C GLY A 477 -21.15 37.53 -11.63
N ARG A 478 -21.44 38.81 -11.91
CA ARG A 478 -20.65 39.66 -12.82
C ARG A 478 -19.17 39.73 -12.44
N GLN A 479 -18.84 39.76 -11.15
CA GLN A 479 -17.45 39.81 -10.68
C GLN A 479 -16.69 38.50 -10.94
N LEU A 480 -17.36 37.36 -10.83
CA LEU A 480 -16.76 36.05 -11.10
C LEU A 480 -16.49 35.89 -12.60
N LEU A 481 -17.42 36.33 -13.45
CA LEU A 481 -17.23 36.34 -14.90
C LEU A 481 -15.94 37.09 -15.30
N TYR A 482 -15.76 38.31 -14.79
CA TYR A 482 -14.55 39.09 -15.08
C TYR A 482 -13.26 38.44 -14.56
N ALA A 483 -13.31 37.76 -13.41
CA ALA A 483 -12.15 37.06 -12.88
C ALA A 483 -11.74 35.85 -13.76
N LEU A 484 -12.73 35.14 -14.33
CA LEU A 484 -12.49 33.97 -15.19
C LEU A 484 -12.14 34.36 -16.64
N GLN A 485 -12.65 35.49 -17.14
CA GLN A 485 -12.43 35.98 -18.51
C GLN A 485 -10.99 36.43 -18.79
N GLY A 486 -10.10 36.45 -17.79
CA GLY A 486 -8.69 36.83 -17.99
C GLY A 486 -7.96 35.98 -19.03
N CYS A 487 -8.36 34.72 -19.21
CA CYS A 487 -7.89 33.86 -20.31
C CYS A 487 -9.05 33.02 -20.84
N GLU A 488 -9.74 33.52 -21.87
CA GLU A 488 -10.88 32.86 -22.49
C GLU A 488 -10.46 32.13 -23.79
N LEU A 489 -10.86 30.86 -23.93
CA LEU A 489 -10.61 30.03 -25.10
C LEU A 489 -11.92 29.47 -25.65
N TRP A 490 -12.21 29.76 -26.92
CA TRP A 490 -13.41 29.31 -27.61
C TRP A 490 -13.14 28.06 -28.45
N LEU A 491 -13.66 26.92 -28.01
CA LEU A 491 -13.62 25.67 -28.77
C LEU A 491 -14.66 25.73 -29.90
N PRO A 492 -14.25 25.57 -31.17
CA PRO A 492 -15.17 25.52 -32.29
C PRO A 492 -16.01 24.25 -32.25
N SER A 493 -17.25 24.36 -32.69
CA SER A 493 -18.15 23.22 -32.92
C SER A 493 -17.59 22.31 -34.02
N LEU A 494 -18.01 21.04 -34.07
CA LEU A 494 -17.47 20.06 -35.04
C LEU A 494 -17.71 20.50 -36.50
N ARG A 495 -18.83 21.18 -36.78
CA ARG A 495 -19.14 21.80 -38.08
C ARG A 495 -18.16 22.91 -38.49
N GLU A 496 -17.58 23.64 -37.54
CA GLU A 496 -16.57 24.68 -37.81
C GLU A 496 -15.16 24.11 -37.99
N ARG A 497 -14.96 22.83 -37.63
CA ARG A 497 -13.69 22.10 -37.74
C ARG A 497 -13.81 20.78 -38.50
N SER A 498 -14.60 20.75 -39.57
CA SER A 498 -14.82 19.54 -40.39
C SER A 498 -13.52 18.91 -40.92
N ALA A 499 -12.46 19.70 -41.13
CA ALA A 499 -11.12 19.20 -41.49
C ALA A 499 -10.48 18.29 -40.41
N ASP A 500 -10.87 18.42 -39.14
CA ASP A 500 -10.38 17.57 -38.04
C ASP A 500 -11.08 16.20 -37.99
N LEU A 501 -12.22 16.08 -38.68
CA LEU A 501 -13.13 14.94 -38.57
C LEU A 501 -12.50 13.61 -39.00
N PRO A 502 -11.75 13.52 -40.12
CA PRO A 502 -11.05 12.28 -40.48
C PRO A 502 -10.00 11.85 -39.44
N GLY A 503 -9.28 12.81 -38.84
CA GLY A 503 -8.31 12.55 -37.79
C GLY A 503 -8.96 12.02 -36.51
N LEU A 504 -10.08 12.64 -36.10
CA LEU A 504 -10.87 12.23 -34.93
C LEU A 504 -11.45 10.83 -35.09
N ILE A 505 -11.98 10.49 -36.27
CA ILE A 505 -12.47 9.15 -36.58
C ILE A 505 -11.35 8.12 -36.46
N ARG A 506 -10.19 8.36 -37.08
CA ARG A 506 -9.04 7.44 -37.01
C ARG A 506 -8.60 7.19 -35.57
N GLN A 507 -8.52 8.25 -34.77
CA GLN A 507 -8.15 8.15 -33.36
C GLN A 507 -9.16 7.30 -32.57
N HIS A 508 -10.47 7.51 -32.78
CA HIS A 508 -11.51 6.74 -32.10
C HIS A 508 -11.54 5.26 -32.51
N LEU A 509 -11.36 4.97 -33.80
CA LEU A 509 -11.29 3.59 -34.30
C LEU A 509 -10.08 2.83 -33.72
N ALA A 510 -8.96 3.51 -33.47
CA ALA A 510 -7.76 2.91 -32.89
C ALA A 510 -7.91 2.60 -31.38
N VAL A 511 -8.61 3.45 -30.63
CA VAL A 511 -8.77 3.29 -29.16
C VAL A 511 -9.74 2.16 -28.80
N GLN A 512 -10.78 1.92 -29.59
CA GLN A 512 -11.86 0.95 -29.29
C GLN A 512 -11.56 -0.51 -29.73
N GLY A 513 -10.29 -0.85 -29.99
CA GLY A 513 -9.90 -2.24 -30.29
C GLY A 513 -10.40 -2.79 -31.62
N GLY A 514 -10.82 -1.92 -32.55
CA GLY A 514 -10.99 -2.33 -33.95
C GLY A 514 -9.65 -2.81 -34.47
N GLY A 515 -9.54 -4.09 -34.83
CA GLY A 515 -8.29 -4.66 -35.34
C GLY A 515 -7.62 -3.77 -36.40
N PRO A 516 -6.29 -3.82 -36.54
CA PRO A 516 -5.55 -2.94 -37.44
C PRO A 516 -6.13 -3.00 -38.85
N GLY A 517 -6.79 -1.92 -39.30
CA GLY A 517 -7.31 -1.80 -40.66
C GLY A 517 -8.79 -1.45 -40.83
N ARG A 518 -9.58 -1.26 -39.77
CA ARG A 518 -10.97 -0.77 -39.94
C ARG A 518 -11.01 0.69 -40.38
N GLN A 519 -11.65 0.97 -41.51
CA GLN A 519 -11.78 2.31 -42.10
C GLN A 519 -13.19 2.52 -42.67
N PHE A 520 -13.66 3.76 -42.69
CA PHE A 520 -14.88 4.11 -43.42
C PHE A 520 -14.57 4.18 -44.91
N THR A 521 -15.50 3.67 -45.72
CA THR A 521 -15.46 3.86 -47.18
C THR A 521 -15.54 5.35 -47.53
N PRO A 522 -15.01 5.79 -48.69
CA PRO A 522 -15.08 7.20 -49.12
C PRO A 522 -16.50 7.76 -49.08
N ASP A 523 -17.48 7.02 -49.61
CA ASP A 523 -18.89 7.43 -49.60
C ASP A 523 -19.45 7.61 -48.17
N ALA A 524 -19.00 6.80 -47.21
CA ALA A 524 -19.42 6.91 -45.82
C ALA A 524 -18.77 8.10 -45.13
N LEU A 525 -17.51 8.39 -45.45
CA LEU A 525 -16.80 9.58 -45.00
C LEU A 525 -17.48 10.86 -45.52
N ASP A 526 -17.94 10.88 -46.78
CA ASP A 526 -18.66 12.02 -47.33
C ASP A 526 -19.96 12.29 -46.56
N CYS A 527 -20.72 11.25 -46.21
CA CYS A 527 -21.89 11.40 -45.34
C CYS A 527 -21.54 12.01 -43.97
N LEU A 528 -20.41 11.60 -43.38
CA LEU A 528 -19.93 12.11 -42.08
C LEU A 528 -19.43 13.56 -42.17
N LEU A 529 -18.86 13.97 -43.31
CA LEU A 529 -18.36 15.33 -43.54
C LEU A 529 -19.48 16.34 -43.81
N ILE A 530 -20.59 15.91 -44.42
CA ILE A 530 -21.74 16.76 -44.74
C ILE A 530 -22.62 17.03 -43.52
N TYR A 531 -22.66 16.09 -42.57
CA TYR A 531 -23.55 16.18 -41.41
C TYR A 531 -23.17 17.36 -40.46
N PRO A 532 -24.15 18.11 -39.90
CA PRO A 532 -23.87 19.30 -39.09
C PRO A 532 -23.41 19.02 -37.64
N TRP A 533 -23.54 17.79 -37.16
CA TRP A 533 -23.10 17.35 -35.82
C TRP A 533 -23.62 18.20 -34.65
N PRO A 534 -24.95 18.30 -34.44
CA PRO A 534 -25.53 19.02 -33.31
C PRO A 534 -25.02 18.52 -31.94
N GLY A 535 -24.70 17.23 -31.80
CA GLY A 535 -24.12 16.65 -30.57
C GLY A 535 -22.59 16.51 -30.60
N ASN A 536 -21.90 17.21 -31.50
CA ASN A 536 -20.44 17.29 -31.57
C ASN A 536 -19.73 15.91 -31.42
N LEU A 537 -18.79 15.76 -30.47
CA LEU A 537 -17.98 14.53 -30.35
C LEU A 537 -18.74 13.36 -29.72
N GLY A 538 -19.73 13.60 -28.86
CA GLY A 538 -20.48 12.49 -28.26
C GLY A 538 -21.46 11.86 -29.24
N GLU A 539 -22.06 12.66 -30.13
CA GLU A 539 -22.80 12.14 -31.28
C GLU A 539 -21.87 11.40 -32.26
N LEU A 540 -20.69 11.93 -32.56
CA LEU A 540 -19.68 11.26 -33.40
C LEU A 540 -19.27 9.90 -32.83
N ARG A 541 -19.00 9.83 -31.52
CA ARG A 541 -18.71 8.58 -30.80
C ARG A 541 -19.81 7.56 -30.96
N SER A 542 -21.04 7.97 -30.65
CA SER A 542 -22.22 7.12 -30.73
C SER A 542 -22.46 6.61 -32.16
N ALA A 543 -22.22 7.46 -33.16
CA ALA A 543 -22.32 7.10 -34.58
C ALA A 543 -21.25 6.08 -35.00
N ILE A 544 -20.01 6.22 -34.53
CA ILE A 544 -18.93 5.26 -34.80
C ILE A 544 -19.22 3.92 -34.12
N GLU A 545 -19.63 3.93 -32.85
CA GLU A 545 -20.02 2.72 -32.11
C GLU A 545 -21.19 1.99 -32.78
N TYR A 546 -22.22 2.74 -33.20
CA TYR A 546 -23.32 2.20 -33.98
C TYR A 546 -22.82 1.54 -35.27
N ALA A 547 -21.93 2.19 -36.01
CA ALA A 547 -21.40 1.65 -37.26
C ALA A 547 -20.54 0.40 -37.06
N GLN A 548 -19.78 0.32 -35.96
CA GLN A 548 -19.00 -0.87 -35.59
C GLN A 548 -19.88 -2.06 -35.17
N LEU A 549 -21.02 -1.81 -34.52
CA LEU A 549 -21.99 -2.86 -34.18
C LEU A 549 -22.73 -3.40 -35.41
N HIS A 550 -23.03 -2.54 -36.38
CA HIS A 550 -23.80 -2.89 -37.58
C HIS A 550 -22.93 -3.33 -38.76
N CYS A 551 -21.60 -3.33 -38.62
CA CYS A 551 -20.66 -3.79 -39.63
C CYS A 551 -19.45 -4.49 -39.01
N SER A 552 -19.31 -5.79 -39.30
CA SER A 552 -18.17 -6.61 -38.87
C SER A 552 -16.98 -6.53 -39.83
N GLU A 553 -17.16 -5.98 -41.03
CA GLU A 553 -16.16 -5.90 -42.09
C GLU A 553 -15.05 -4.85 -41.79
N ALA A 554 -13.96 -4.89 -42.57
CA ALA A 554 -12.87 -3.93 -42.45
C ALA A 554 -13.23 -2.54 -43.02
N GLN A 555 -14.09 -2.50 -44.04
CA GLN A 555 -14.53 -1.27 -44.70
C GLN A 555 -15.97 -0.98 -44.29
N ILE A 556 -16.21 0.14 -43.61
CA ILE A 556 -17.54 0.50 -43.10
C ILE A 556 -18.30 1.29 -44.19
N PRO A 557 -19.38 0.72 -44.78
CA PRO A 557 -20.15 1.38 -45.83
C PRO A 557 -21.19 2.37 -45.26
N PRO A 558 -21.76 3.27 -46.08
CA PRO A 558 -22.76 4.25 -45.63
C PRO A 558 -23.96 3.61 -44.94
N ARG A 559 -24.40 2.43 -45.38
CA ARG A 559 -25.53 1.67 -44.80
C ARG A 559 -25.36 1.33 -43.32
N ALA A 560 -24.12 1.28 -42.82
CA ALA A 560 -23.82 1.00 -41.41
C ALA A 560 -23.96 2.26 -40.53
N LEU A 561 -24.06 3.46 -41.11
CA LEU A 561 -24.28 4.70 -40.37
C LEU A 561 -25.75 4.85 -39.95
N PRO A 562 -26.04 5.56 -38.84
CA PRO A 562 -27.39 5.94 -38.45
C PRO A 562 -28.16 6.63 -39.60
N ALA A 563 -29.47 6.38 -39.69
CA ALA A 563 -30.30 6.93 -40.77
C ALA A 563 -30.27 8.47 -40.85
N ALA A 564 -30.22 9.15 -39.71
CA ALA A 564 -30.13 10.61 -39.64
C ALA A 564 -28.87 11.16 -40.34
N ILE A 565 -27.72 10.49 -40.17
CA ILE A 565 -26.45 10.86 -40.81
C ILE A 565 -26.47 10.52 -42.30
N ARG A 566 -27.02 9.35 -42.68
CA ARG A 566 -27.15 8.94 -44.10
C ARG A 566 -28.04 9.87 -44.92
N GLN A 567 -29.09 10.41 -44.30
CA GLN A 567 -30.10 11.24 -44.98
C GLN A 567 -29.79 12.74 -44.90
N GLY A 568 -28.69 13.15 -44.23
CA GLY A 568 -28.33 14.56 -44.05
C GLY A 568 -29.39 15.39 -43.31
N HIS A 569 -30.30 14.74 -42.57
CA HIS A 569 -31.50 15.39 -42.06
C HIS A 569 -31.21 16.18 -40.77
N CYS A 570 -31.53 17.47 -40.80
CA CYS A 570 -31.57 18.37 -39.65
C CYS A 570 -32.53 17.83 -38.58
N LEU A 571 -32.00 17.34 -37.47
CA LEU A 571 -32.70 17.27 -36.18
C LEU A 571 -32.73 18.67 -35.53
N LEU A 572 -33.23 19.65 -36.27
CA LEU A 572 -33.60 20.98 -35.79
C LEU A 572 -34.99 21.31 -36.35
N ALA A 573 -35.97 20.48 -36.00
CA ALA A 573 -37.39 20.77 -36.15
C ALA A 573 -38.21 19.78 -35.30
N ASP A 574 -38.08 19.85 -33.97
CA ASP A 574 -39.20 19.49 -33.08
C ASP A 574 -39.33 20.41 -31.84
N GLU A 575 -38.64 21.56 -31.84
CA GLU A 575 -39.07 22.73 -31.06
C GLU A 575 -39.14 23.96 -31.98
N VAL A 576 -40.08 23.93 -32.93
CA VAL A 576 -40.69 25.16 -33.44
C VAL A 576 -41.94 25.41 -32.60
N VAL A 577 -41.74 25.79 -31.34
CA VAL A 577 -42.71 26.64 -30.65
C VAL A 577 -42.52 28.02 -31.25
N GLY A 578 -43.37 28.39 -32.23
CA GLY A 578 -43.46 29.79 -32.68
C GLY A 578 -43.56 30.08 -34.18
N GLN A 579 -43.86 29.11 -35.04
CA GLN A 579 -44.45 29.45 -36.36
C GLN A 579 -45.96 29.22 -36.29
N PRO A 580 -46.79 30.18 -36.74
CA PRO A 580 -48.24 29.97 -36.77
C PRO A 580 -48.51 28.71 -37.59
N LEU A 581 -49.37 27.83 -37.07
CA LEU A 581 -49.89 26.68 -37.80
C LEU A 581 -50.47 27.20 -39.12
N LEU A 582 -49.70 27.09 -40.21
CA LEU A 582 -50.17 27.43 -41.53
C LEU A 582 -51.34 26.51 -41.82
N THR A 583 -52.47 27.11 -42.16
CA THR A 583 -53.66 26.37 -42.56
C THR A 583 -53.36 25.50 -43.78
N LEU A 584 -54.13 24.43 -43.96
CA LEU A 584 -53.97 23.50 -45.08
C LEU A 584 -54.01 24.24 -46.45
N ALA A 585 -54.72 25.37 -46.51
CA ALA A 585 -54.77 26.26 -47.66
C ALA A 585 -53.45 27.02 -47.92
N GLU A 586 -52.73 27.43 -46.87
CA GLU A 586 -51.45 28.15 -46.99
C GLU A 586 -50.30 27.22 -47.36
N LEU A 587 -50.31 25.98 -46.87
CA LEU A 587 -49.40 24.92 -47.31
C LEU A 587 -49.62 24.55 -48.77
N GLU A 588 -50.88 24.42 -49.19
CA GLU A 588 -51.26 24.18 -50.60
C GLU A 588 -50.79 25.33 -51.50
N HIS A 589 -51.00 26.59 -51.07
CA HIS A 589 -50.54 27.78 -51.79
C HIS A 589 -49.01 27.80 -51.97
N GLN A 590 -48.25 27.52 -50.91
CA GLN A 590 -46.79 27.46 -51.00
C GLN A 590 -46.29 26.30 -51.88
N ALA A 591 -46.95 25.14 -51.83
CA ALA A 591 -46.61 24.01 -52.69
C ALA A 591 -46.80 24.35 -54.18
N ILE A 592 -47.90 25.03 -54.52
CA ILE A 592 -48.20 25.47 -55.89
C ILE A 592 -47.18 26.51 -56.38
N LEU A 593 -46.79 27.48 -55.54
CA LEU A 593 -45.77 28.49 -55.89
C LEU A 593 -44.38 27.86 -56.10
N ARG A 594 -44.01 26.86 -55.30
CA ARG A 594 -42.74 26.13 -55.49
C ARG A 594 -42.75 25.33 -56.78
N ALA A 595 -43.85 24.65 -57.09
CA ALA A 595 -44.01 23.94 -58.35
C ALA A 595 -43.98 24.89 -59.58
N ALA A 596 -44.58 26.08 -59.45
CA ALA A 596 -44.58 27.11 -60.49
C ALA A 596 -43.16 27.60 -60.82
N ARG A 597 -42.35 27.88 -59.79
CA ARG A 597 -40.94 28.29 -59.94
C ARG A 597 -40.05 27.16 -60.48
N ALA A 598 -40.24 25.94 -60.01
CA ALA A 598 -39.43 24.79 -60.45
C ALA A 598 -39.74 24.35 -61.89
N SER A 599 -40.92 24.67 -62.39
CA SER A 599 -41.40 24.28 -63.72
C SER A 599 -41.47 25.45 -64.72
N ASN A 600 -40.90 26.63 -64.38
CA ASN A 600 -41.00 27.88 -65.15
C ASN A 600 -42.41 28.12 -65.72
N GLY A 601 -43.45 28.03 -64.90
CA GLY A 601 -44.83 28.27 -65.33
C GLY A 601 -45.49 27.17 -66.19
N GLN A 602 -44.79 26.07 -66.50
CA GLN A 602 -45.37 24.98 -67.29
C GLN A 602 -46.39 24.15 -66.49
N VAL A 603 -47.67 24.46 -66.68
CA VAL A 603 -48.81 23.86 -65.96
C VAL A 603 -48.85 22.32 -66.02
N SER A 604 -48.42 21.71 -67.14
CA SER A 604 -48.37 20.24 -67.26
C SER A 604 -47.32 19.60 -66.34
N GLN A 605 -46.19 20.27 -66.15
CA GLN A 605 -45.08 19.79 -65.32
C GLN A 605 -45.35 20.06 -63.84
N MET A 606 -45.95 21.22 -63.52
CA MET A 606 -46.46 21.55 -62.19
C MET A 606 -47.46 20.51 -61.70
N ALA A 607 -48.43 20.14 -62.54
CA ALA A 607 -49.46 19.15 -62.19
C ALA A 607 -48.85 17.77 -61.89
N ARG A 608 -47.83 17.38 -62.66
CA ARG A 608 -47.11 16.11 -62.46
C ARG A 608 -46.29 16.10 -61.17
N GLN A 609 -45.63 17.20 -60.84
CA GLN A 609 -44.85 17.35 -59.60
C GLN A 609 -45.74 17.37 -58.35
N LEU A 610 -46.92 17.98 -58.45
CA LEU A 610 -47.89 18.06 -57.36
C LEU A 610 -48.78 16.81 -57.23
N GLY A 611 -48.69 15.86 -58.17
CA GLY A 611 -49.48 14.63 -58.16
C GLY A 611 -50.99 14.82 -58.39
N ILE A 612 -51.40 15.95 -58.99
CA ILE A 612 -52.81 16.28 -59.25
C ILE A 612 -53.09 16.42 -60.74
N SER A 613 -54.37 16.29 -61.13
CA SER A 613 -54.75 16.49 -62.53
C SER A 613 -54.59 17.96 -62.95
N ARG A 614 -54.33 18.18 -64.26
CA ARG A 614 -54.17 19.52 -64.84
C ARG A 614 -55.40 20.41 -64.63
N THR A 615 -56.59 19.81 -64.62
CA THR A 615 -57.87 20.50 -64.37
C THR A 615 -58.04 20.91 -62.90
N THR A 616 -57.57 20.10 -61.95
CA THR A 616 -57.56 20.44 -60.52
C THR A 616 -56.56 21.54 -60.23
N LEU A 617 -55.35 21.49 -60.82
CA LEU A 617 -54.36 22.55 -60.68
C LEU A 617 -54.87 23.90 -61.23
N TRP A 618 -55.53 23.91 -62.40
CA TRP A 618 -56.12 25.13 -62.96
C TRP A 618 -57.19 25.76 -62.06
N ARG A 619 -58.05 24.94 -61.43
CA ARG A 619 -59.03 25.43 -60.46
C ARG A 619 -58.36 26.06 -59.23
N ARG A 620 -57.26 25.46 -58.76
CA ARG A 620 -56.50 25.96 -57.60
C ARG A 620 -55.73 27.24 -57.92
N LEU A 621 -55.08 27.33 -59.08
CA LEU A 621 -54.41 28.55 -59.55
C LEU A 621 -55.37 29.74 -59.66
N LYS A 622 -56.58 29.51 -60.17
CA LYS A 622 -57.62 30.54 -60.27
C LYS A 622 -58.21 30.95 -58.91
N LEU A 623 -58.32 30.02 -57.96
CA LEU A 623 -58.76 30.30 -56.59
C LEU A 623 -57.72 31.08 -55.78
N LEU A 624 -56.44 30.92 -56.12
CA LEU A 624 -55.29 31.54 -55.43
C LEU A 624 -54.75 32.78 -56.16
N ASP A 625 -55.38 33.18 -57.27
CA ASP A 625 -54.98 34.31 -58.13
C ASP A 625 -53.51 34.29 -58.58
N ILE A 626 -53.02 33.10 -58.95
CA ILE A 626 -51.64 32.90 -59.45
C ILE A 626 -51.69 32.72 -60.97
N ASP A 627 -51.04 33.62 -61.72
CA ASP A 627 -50.82 33.44 -63.15
C ASP A 627 -49.51 32.64 -63.41
N PRO A 628 -49.57 31.46 -64.04
CA PRO A 628 -48.39 30.71 -64.44
C PRO A 628 -47.47 31.48 -65.40
N ALA A 629 -47.99 32.48 -66.13
CA ALA A 629 -47.22 33.31 -67.05
C ALA A 629 -46.14 34.14 -66.35
N ASP A 630 -46.36 34.53 -65.09
CA ASP A 630 -45.42 35.34 -64.30
C ASP A 630 -44.13 34.59 -63.93
N TYR A 631 -44.12 33.27 -64.10
CA TYR A 631 -42.99 32.39 -63.78
C TYR A 631 -42.28 31.84 -65.03
N HIS A 632 -42.64 32.34 -66.22
CA HIS A 632 -41.88 32.12 -67.44
C HIS A 632 -40.70 33.11 -67.50
N HIS A 633 -39.50 32.63 -67.15
CA HIS A 633 -38.24 33.30 -67.52
C HIS A 633 -37.76 32.84 -68.90
#